data_AF-A0A9P7ZB86-F1
#
_entry.id   AF-A0A9P7ZB86-F1
#
_cell.length_a   1.000
_cell.length_b   1.000
_cell.length_c   1.000
_cell.angle_alpha   90.00
_cell.angle_beta   90.00
_cell.angle_gamma   90.00
#
_symmetry.space_group_name_H-M   'P 1'
#
loop_
_entity.id
_entity.type
_entity.pdbx_description
1 polymer ?
#
loop_
_entity_poly.entity_id
_entity_poly.type
_entity_poly.pdbx_seq_one_letter_code
_entity_poly.pdbx_strand_id
1 'polypeptide(L)'
;MEVNTCYSTSRDRNKLCCESGITGVIENNTPIAGRCVSSARVESFIKASLTSAGSQASLSGSNTDSAVQTVVSTVIVVSVAASTQISNQTTFSTQLPSITLLTSMTPSASSTGSVSSIETSKLNSTSYTELAPTPTQFPSLTPSPTTLATNTTKTPIPATSTSTGTAGKPVFIHYMVNGIEDAHIEQDVKDIVALGIDAVALNLNTVTESWATKTVDCIFVHAEANGLKLFFSFDMTGFNNPDEFIIFLQSYVTKTAHYTYNGLPFVSTFNGGASEFAFGESTVNDGWKVKLQEEMFSAGHPIYFVPSFQDTPCTETFFSTEFPALDGIFNWNSWAADGSSKVTTTQDTIYLSSAQSSAKSYMMGISPLQFKHMDAADNWYIPGPGNMEDRFSQVLNLQPDFIELQTWNDGGEGHYMGNIWSEAYTTVPQIMASIAHYNHTAYNQVLPSFIKAYKAGVTSTSTMYPTNGKNAQGLFYNHALLKNADCSADRLGRPTGADLVEDVVAGMILIARGEIGYTATVSVGGNTLGSAQKLSPGFNAISIDGLTAGKVTMTVKDASGTTVISGTGSQDVLSSSSLCNYNFQVVALA
;
A
#
# COMPACT_ATOMS: atom_id res chain seq x y z
N MET A 1 -26.17 39.58 9.53
CA MET A 1 -25.12 38.56 9.32
C MET A 1 -25.85 37.26 9.10
N GLU A 2 -26.24 36.97 7.86
CA GLU A 2 -26.95 35.75 7.53
C GLU A 2 -25.94 34.63 7.26
N VAL A 3 -26.03 33.60 8.11
CA VAL A 3 -25.33 32.33 7.98
C VAL A 3 -26.11 31.51 6.95
N ASN A 4 -25.53 31.24 5.79
CA ASN A 4 -26.12 30.31 4.82
C ASN A 4 -25.50 28.92 5.01
N THR A 5 -26.12 28.11 5.85
CA THR A 5 -25.88 26.66 5.95
C THR A 5 -26.83 25.92 5.00
N CYS A 6 -26.29 25.17 4.04
CA CYS A 6 -27.07 24.20 3.26
C CYS A 6 -27.01 22.82 3.94
N TYR A 7 -28.12 22.37 4.52
CA TYR A 7 -28.31 20.96 4.89
C TYR A 7 -28.97 20.21 3.74
N SER A 8 -28.37 19.11 3.30
CA SER A 8 -29.01 18.13 2.42
C SER A 8 -29.62 17.03 3.28
N THR A 9 -30.96 17.00 3.36
CA THR A 9 -31.70 15.81 3.79
C THR A 9 -32.66 15.40 2.68
N SER A 10 -32.65 14.10 2.38
CA SER A 10 -33.55 13.35 1.49
C SER A 10 -33.19 13.19 0.00
N ARG A 11 -33.56 11.99 -0.47
CA ARG A 11 -33.35 11.39 -1.79
C ARG A 11 -34.02 12.20 -2.91
N ASP A 12 -33.27 13.07 -3.59
CA ASP A 12 -33.54 13.48 -4.98
C ASP A 12 -32.25 14.01 -5.63
N ARG A 13 -31.71 13.25 -6.60
CA ARG A 13 -30.37 13.45 -7.19
C ARG A 13 -30.28 14.56 -8.24
N ASN A 14 -30.69 15.80 -7.97
CA ASN A 14 -30.56 16.87 -9.01
C ASN A 14 -30.50 18.33 -8.51
N LYS A 15 -29.88 18.63 -7.36
CA LYS A 15 -29.67 20.04 -6.95
C LYS A 15 -28.19 20.35 -6.71
N LEU A 16 -27.62 21.20 -7.56
CA LEU A 16 -26.27 21.78 -7.46
C LEU A 16 -26.37 23.21 -6.92
N CYS A 17 -25.62 23.54 -5.87
CA CYS A 17 -25.50 24.89 -5.31
C CYS A 17 -24.03 25.33 -5.35
N CYS A 18 -23.75 26.55 -5.83
CA CYS A 18 -22.41 27.14 -5.85
C CYS A 18 -22.34 28.38 -4.96
N GLU A 19 -21.15 28.68 -4.44
CA GLU A 19 -20.90 29.93 -3.72
C GLU A 19 -21.16 31.16 -4.60
N SER A 20 -21.51 32.28 -3.97
CA SER A 20 -21.78 33.54 -4.66
C SER A 20 -20.58 33.97 -5.50
N GLY A 21 -20.77 34.11 -6.81
CA GLY A 21 -19.71 34.48 -7.76
C GLY A 21 -19.11 33.31 -8.56
N ILE A 22 -19.49 32.05 -8.27
CA ILE A 22 -19.04 30.85 -8.99
C ILE A 22 -20.17 30.32 -9.88
N THR A 23 -19.85 29.91 -11.12
CA THR A 23 -20.87 29.41 -12.07
C THR A 23 -21.01 27.90 -11.98
N GLY A 24 -22.23 27.39 -11.82
CA GLY A 24 -22.54 25.95 -11.94
C GLY A 24 -22.67 25.52 -13.40
N VAL A 25 -22.06 24.38 -13.76
CA VAL A 25 -22.12 23.76 -15.09
C VAL A 25 -22.65 22.34 -14.97
N ILE A 26 -23.60 21.98 -15.83
CA ILE A 26 -24.19 20.64 -15.91
C ILE A 26 -23.74 20.00 -17.23
N GLU A 27 -23.15 18.82 -17.15
CA GLU A 27 -22.76 18.02 -18.32
C GLU A 27 -23.88 17.04 -18.66
N ASN A 28 -24.40 17.10 -19.90
CA ASN A 28 -25.34 16.09 -20.38
C ASN A 28 -24.57 14.83 -20.79
N ASN A 29 -25.05 13.65 -20.35
CA ASN A 29 -24.54 12.28 -20.56
C ASN A 29 -23.70 11.65 -19.44
N THR A 30 -23.67 12.22 -18.24
CA THR A 30 -23.11 11.53 -17.06
C THR A 30 -24.08 11.56 -15.87
N PRO A 31 -24.04 10.58 -14.94
CA PRO A 31 -24.94 10.53 -13.79
C PRO A 31 -24.59 11.53 -12.67
N ILE A 32 -23.62 12.44 -12.90
CA ILE A 32 -23.08 13.35 -11.90
C ILE A 32 -23.89 14.66 -11.89
N ALA A 33 -24.26 15.11 -10.69
CA ALA A 33 -25.00 16.35 -10.47
C ALA A 33 -24.13 17.62 -10.63
N GLY A 34 -23.56 17.89 -11.81
CA GLY A 34 -22.88 19.15 -12.17
C GLY A 34 -21.67 19.57 -11.30
N ARG A 35 -20.98 20.67 -11.68
CA ARG A 35 -19.80 21.21 -10.95
C ARG A 35 -19.76 22.74 -10.94
N CYS A 36 -19.10 23.34 -9.95
CA CYS A 36 -18.88 24.79 -9.85
C CYS A 36 -17.52 25.17 -10.45
N VAL A 37 -17.44 26.21 -11.29
CA VAL A 37 -16.18 26.67 -11.93
C VAL A 37 -15.97 28.17 -11.77
N SER A 38 -14.71 28.57 -11.54
CA SER A 38 -14.29 29.95 -11.22
C SER A 38 -14.07 30.85 -12.44
N SER A 39 -13.99 30.30 -13.66
CA SER A 39 -14.01 31.05 -14.94
C SER A 39 -14.17 30.10 -16.13
N ALA A 40 -15.16 30.31 -17.00
CA ALA A 40 -15.41 29.41 -18.14
C ALA A 40 -14.88 29.98 -19.47
N ARG A 41 -14.03 29.22 -20.18
CA ARG A 41 -14.08 29.18 -21.66
C ARG A 41 -15.21 28.22 -22.01
N VAL A 42 -16.24 28.72 -22.68
CA VAL A 42 -17.49 28.00 -22.93
C VAL A 42 -17.37 27.22 -24.25
N GLU A 43 -17.12 25.92 -24.17
CA GLU A 43 -17.60 24.99 -25.22
C GLU A 43 -18.99 24.51 -24.76
N SER A 44 -20.01 24.88 -25.54
CA SER A 44 -21.42 24.46 -25.47
C SER A 44 -21.94 23.73 -24.21
N PHE A 45 -22.43 24.49 -23.22
CA PHE A 45 -23.35 24.01 -22.18
C PHE A 45 -24.53 24.99 -21.98
N ILE A 46 -25.66 24.50 -21.48
CA ILE A 46 -26.85 25.33 -21.19
C ILE A 46 -26.64 26.05 -19.85
N LYS A 47 -26.76 27.39 -19.81
CA LYS A 47 -26.80 28.15 -18.55
C LYS A 47 -28.06 27.78 -17.76
N ALA A 48 -27.90 27.21 -16.57
CA ALA A 48 -29.00 27.09 -15.62
C ALA A 48 -29.31 28.47 -14.99
N SER A 49 -30.58 28.87 -14.96
CA SER A 49 -31.02 30.10 -14.30
C SER A 49 -31.38 29.80 -12.84
N LEU A 50 -30.86 30.59 -11.90
CA LEU A 50 -31.23 30.52 -10.48
C LEU A 50 -32.72 30.85 -10.30
N THR A 51 -33.46 29.96 -9.64
CA THR A 51 -34.77 30.27 -9.07
C THR A 51 -34.60 30.54 -7.57
N SER A 52 -34.78 31.79 -7.16
CA SER A 52 -34.78 32.19 -5.75
C SER A 52 -35.96 31.57 -5.02
N ALA A 53 -35.72 30.91 -3.90
CA ALA A 53 -36.77 30.50 -2.97
C ALA A 53 -37.30 31.72 -2.22
N GLY A 54 -38.58 32.06 -2.42
CA GLY A 54 -39.28 33.11 -1.70
C GLY A 54 -40.78 32.79 -1.61
N SER A 55 -41.30 32.83 -0.39
CA SER A 55 -42.69 32.56 -0.02
C SER A 55 -43.70 33.56 -0.63
N GLN A 56 -44.88 33.03 -0.97
CA GLN A 56 -46.17 33.66 -1.32
C GLN A 56 -46.30 35.19 -1.43
N ALA A 57 -46.73 35.68 -2.61
CA ALA A 57 -48.00 36.40 -2.83
C ALA A 57 -48.01 37.12 -4.20
N SER A 58 -49.22 37.29 -4.75
CA SER A 58 -49.59 37.89 -6.03
C SER A 58 -49.12 39.34 -6.28
N LEU A 59 -48.74 39.69 -7.52
CA LEU A 59 -49.36 40.74 -8.38
C LEU A 59 -48.46 41.20 -9.55
N SER A 60 -49.15 41.45 -10.68
CA SER A 60 -48.88 42.25 -11.89
C SER A 60 -47.66 43.19 -12.03
N GLY A 61 -47.16 43.32 -13.28
CA GLY A 61 -46.44 44.49 -13.83
C GLY A 61 -45.18 44.11 -14.61
N SER A 62 -45.21 43.98 -15.94
CA SER A 62 -44.91 45.00 -16.97
C SER A 62 -43.44 45.47 -17.05
N ASN A 63 -42.82 45.16 -18.19
CA ASN A 63 -41.79 45.89 -18.97
C ASN A 63 -40.65 46.61 -18.23
N THR A 64 -39.41 46.37 -18.64
CA THR A 64 -38.66 47.24 -19.59
C THR A 64 -37.19 46.81 -19.68
N ASP A 65 -36.71 46.74 -20.92
CA ASP A 65 -35.43 47.23 -21.45
C ASP A 65 -34.09 46.77 -20.84
N SER A 66 -33.01 46.59 -21.59
CA SER A 66 -32.70 46.73 -23.02
C SER A 66 -31.36 46.01 -23.20
N ALA A 67 -31.26 45.01 -24.06
CA ALA A 67 -30.70 45.11 -25.42
C ALA A 67 -29.24 45.63 -25.48
N VAL A 68 -28.30 44.77 -25.90
CA VAL A 68 -27.50 45.02 -27.11
C VAL A 68 -27.29 43.69 -27.85
N GLN A 69 -27.68 43.75 -29.11
CA GLN A 69 -27.80 42.76 -30.19
C GLN A 69 -26.43 42.70 -30.94
N THR A 70 -25.99 41.64 -31.63
CA THR A 70 -26.35 41.39 -33.05
C THR A 70 -25.38 40.36 -33.70
N VAL A 71 -25.96 39.23 -34.19
CA VAL A 71 -25.86 38.58 -35.54
C VAL A 71 -24.47 38.04 -35.99
N VAL A 72 -24.32 36.84 -36.58
CA VAL A 72 -24.61 36.50 -38.00
C VAL A 72 -24.57 34.98 -38.30
N SER A 73 -25.63 34.54 -38.99
CA SER A 73 -25.82 33.50 -40.04
C SER A 73 -25.58 32.00 -39.87
N THR A 74 -26.68 31.30 -40.12
CA THR A 74 -26.87 29.92 -40.59
C THR A 74 -26.35 29.69 -42.02
N VAL A 75 -25.71 28.55 -42.26
CA VAL A 75 -25.65 27.89 -43.59
C VAL A 75 -25.98 26.41 -43.40
N ILE A 76 -26.95 25.90 -44.15
CA ILE A 76 -27.31 24.49 -44.29
C ILE A 76 -26.64 23.96 -45.56
N VAL A 77 -25.92 22.82 -45.50
CA VAL A 77 -25.89 21.82 -46.58
C VAL A 77 -25.74 20.41 -45.98
N VAL A 78 -26.52 19.50 -46.54
CA VAL A 78 -26.73 18.07 -46.22
C VAL A 78 -25.63 17.19 -46.82
N SER A 79 -25.31 16.06 -46.19
CA SER A 79 -24.87 14.86 -46.91
C SER A 79 -25.20 13.56 -46.19
N VAL A 80 -25.52 12.57 -47.03
CA VAL A 80 -26.27 11.33 -46.83
C VAL A 80 -25.33 10.16 -46.50
N ALA A 81 -25.79 9.17 -45.73
CA ALA A 81 -25.18 7.83 -45.71
C ALA A 81 -26.23 6.77 -46.10
N ALA A 82 -26.01 6.11 -47.24
CA ALA A 82 -26.69 4.90 -47.70
C ALA A 82 -26.01 3.67 -47.04
N SER A 83 -26.75 2.70 -46.45
CA SER A 83 -27.33 1.47 -47.07
C SER A 83 -26.24 0.52 -47.62
N THR A 84 -26.20 -0.81 -47.51
CA THR A 84 -26.98 -1.96 -46.96
C THR A 84 -26.25 -3.24 -47.41
N GLN A 85 -26.50 -4.40 -46.77
CA GLN A 85 -26.66 -5.80 -47.28
C GLN A 85 -26.24 -6.78 -46.16
N ILE A 86 -27.04 -7.66 -45.54
CA ILE A 86 -28.05 -8.70 -45.90
C ILE A 86 -27.47 -9.94 -46.63
N SER A 87 -27.50 -11.11 -45.94
CA SER A 87 -27.97 -12.45 -46.39
C SER A 87 -27.62 -13.50 -45.30
N ASN A 88 -28.54 -14.04 -44.48
CA ASN A 88 -29.54 -15.14 -44.65
C ASN A 88 -29.02 -16.61 -44.71
N GLN A 89 -29.34 -17.36 -43.64
CA GLN A 89 -29.83 -18.78 -43.45
C GLN A 89 -29.24 -19.94 -44.31
N THR A 90 -29.07 -21.20 -43.85
CA THR A 90 -30.08 -22.15 -43.30
C THR A 90 -29.45 -23.51 -42.82
N THR A 91 -29.86 -24.01 -41.63
CA THR A 91 -30.30 -25.38 -41.17
C THR A 91 -29.58 -26.77 -41.31
N PHE A 92 -29.85 -27.59 -40.24
CA PHE A 92 -29.89 -29.09 -40.04
C PHE A 92 -28.55 -29.85 -39.84
N SER A 93 -28.36 -30.89 -39.02
CA SER A 93 -29.22 -31.87 -38.31
C SER A 93 -28.43 -32.59 -37.17
N THR A 94 -29.17 -33.29 -36.31
CA THR A 94 -28.82 -34.18 -35.18
C THR A 94 -28.03 -35.45 -35.52
N GLN A 95 -27.16 -35.93 -34.61
CA GLN A 95 -27.15 -37.33 -34.10
C GLN A 95 -26.07 -37.62 -33.02
N LEU A 96 -26.48 -38.27 -31.93
CA LEU A 96 -25.66 -39.14 -31.06
C LEU A 96 -25.47 -40.52 -31.71
N PRO A 97 -24.41 -41.27 -31.35
CA PRO A 97 -24.51 -42.40 -30.38
C PRO A 97 -23.26 -42.47 -29.47
N SER A 98 -23.05 -43.32 -28.46
CA SER A 98 -23.81 -44.23 -27.61
C SER A 98 -22.87 -44.60 -26.44
N ILE A 99 -23.50 -44.99 -25.33
CA ILE A 99 -22.89 -45.55 -24.10
C ILE A 99 -22.25 -46.92 -24.39
N THR A 100 -21.16 -47.25 -23.70
CA THR A 100 -20.82 -48.65 -23.36
C THR A 100 -20.39 -48.73 -21.90
N LEU A 101 -21.12 -49.55 -21.16
CA LEU A 101 -20.93 -49.95 -19.78
C LEU A 101 -20.08 -51.24 -19.77
N LEU A 102 -19.13 -51.37 -18.84
CA LEU A 102 -18.61 -52.67 -18.42
C LEU A 102 -18.29 -52.65 -16.92
N THR A 103 -19.06 -53.46 -16.21
CA THR A 103 -18.93 -53.87 -14.81
C THR A 103 -18.14 -55.19 -14.70
N SER A 104 -17.24 -55.31 -13.73
CA SER A 104 -17.02 -56.53 -12.91
C SER A 104 -16.02 -56.19 -11.77
N MET A 105 -16.47 -56.15 -10.51
CA MET A 105 -16.42 -57.21 -9.47
C MET A 105 -15.02 -57.53 -8.91
N THR A 106 -14.82 -57.00 -7.68
CA THR A 106 -14.15 -57.45 -6.41
C THR A 106 -13.69 -58.92 -6.25
N PRO A 107 -13.11 -59.36 -5.08
CA PRO A 107 -12.27 -58.71 -4.03
C PRO A 107 -11.04 -59.57 -3.59
N SER A 108 -10.19 -59.07 -2.68
CA SER A 108 -9.50 -59.81 -1.58
C SER A 108 -8.67 -58.82 -0.73
N ALA A 109 -9.03 -58.56 0.53
CA ALA A 109 -8.49 -59.18 1.77
C ALA A 109 -7.06 -58.73 2.10
N SER A 110 -6.59 -58.44 3.32
CA SER A 110 -7.14 -58.30 4.69
C SER A 110 -5.92 -58.16 5.61
N SER A 111 -5.86 -57.18 6.52
CA SER A 111 -5.24 -57.27 7.86
C SER A 111 -5.37 -55.91 8.54
N THR A 112 -6.24 -55.72 9.54
CA THR A 112 -6.10 -56.06 10.98
C THR A 112 -4.89 -55.40 11.66
N GLY A 113 -5.17 -54.45 12.56
CA GLY A 113 -4.20 -53.84 13.47
C GLY A 113 -4.82 -52.73 14.30
N SER A 114 -5.58 -53.12 15.32
CA SER A 114 -6.29 -52.29 16.30
C SER A 114 -5.38 -51.67 17.38
N VAL A 115 -5.71 -50.43 17.75
CA VAL A 115 -5.78 -49.84 19.11
C VAL A 115 -4.58 -49.99 20.07
N SER A 116 -4.02 -48.85 20.49
CA SER A 116 -3.94 -48.52 21.94
C SER A 116 -3.53 -47.07 22.19
N SER A 117 -4.31 -46.46 23.06
CA SER A 117 -4.06 -45.27 23.87
C SER A 117 -2.80 -45.39 24.72
N ILE A 118 -2.03 -44.32 24.84
CA ILE A 118 -1.07 -44.15 25.93
C ILE A 118 -1.34 -42.83 26.64
N GLU A 119 -1.49 -42.97 27.95
CA GLU A 119 -1.72 -41.94 28.96
C GLU A 119 -0.55 -40.98 29.12
N THR A 120 -0.94 -39.78 29.53
CA THR A 120 -0.18 -38.78 30.28
C THR A 120 0.84 -39.36 31.27
N SER A 121 2.07 -38.85 31.23
CA SER A 121 2.99 -38.90 32.37
C SER A 121 3.50 -37.51 32.70
N LYS A 122 3.21 -37.09 33.94
CA LYS A 122 3.79 -35.96 34.65
C LYS A 122 5.28 -36.22 34.84
N LEU A 123 6.12 -35.21 34.61
CA LEU A 123 7.49 -35.18 35.13
C LEU A 123 7.67 -33.95 36.01
N ASN A 124 8.11 -34.25 37.23
CA ASN A 124 8.30 -33.35 38.35
C ASN A 124 9.51 -32.44 38.18
N SER A 125 9.37 -31.28 38.80
CA SER A 125 10.40 -30.33 39.20
C SER A 125 11.64 -30.99 39.79
N THR A 126 12.81 -30.54 39.35
CA THR A 126 14.03 -30.57 40.16
C THR A 126 14.61 -29.16 40.22
N SER A 127 14.68 -28.70 41.46
CA SER A 127 15.21 -27.43 41.95
C SER A 127 16.73 -27.38 41.73
N TYR A 128 17.23 -26.25 41.24
CA TYR A 128 18.64 -25.88 41.40
C TYR A 128 18.74 -24.65 42.29
N THR A 129 19.47 -24.84 43.39
CA THR A 129 19.71 -23.89 44.45
C THR A 129 20.79 -22.90 44.05
N GLU A 130 20.51 -21.65 44.40
CA GLU A 130 21.32 -20.44 44.42
C GLU A 130 22.71 -20.62 45.06
N LEU A 131 23.74 -20.07 44.40
CA LEU A 131 25.05 -19.78 45.01
C LEU A 131 25.59 -18.44 44.48
N ALA A 132 25.44 -17.39 45.28
CA ALA A 132 26.37 -16.26 45.41
C ALA A 132 26.95 -16.33 46.84
N PRO A 133 28.13 -15.77 47.21
CA PRO A 133 28.67 -14.49 46.71
C PRO A 133 30.21 -14.41 46.59
N THR A 134 30.76 -13.28 46.13
CA THR A 134 31.73 -12.41 46.86
C THR A 134 32.22 -11.26 45.94
N PRO A 135 32.29 -10.00 46.43
CA PRO A 135 32.53 -8.81 45.60
C PRO A 135 34.01 -8.40 45.54
N THR A 136 34.44 -7.87 44.40
CA THR A 136 35.75 -7.25 44.21
C THR A 136 35.62 -5.73 44.11
N GLN A 137 36.28 -5.02 45.03
CA GLN A 137 36.42 -3.56 45.09
C GLN A 137 37.50 -3.03 44.12
N PHE A 138 37.37 -1.76 43.72
CA PHE A 138 38.36 -0.65 43.70
C PHE A 138 38.03 0.37 42.59
N PRO A 139 38.43 1.66 42.67
CA PRO A 139 38.17 2.65 43.70
C PRO A 139 37.41 3.88 43.17
N SER A 140 36.81 4.65 44.08
CA SER A 140 36.11 5.90 43.81
C SER A 140 37.07 7.09 43.63
N LEU A 141 36.70 8.01 42.74
CA LEU A 141 37.20 9.38 42.71
C LEU A 141 36.05 10.32 43.04
N THR A 142 36.22 11.07 44.12
CA THR A 142 35.37 12.19 44.54
C THR A 142 35.86 13.48 43.91
N PRO A 143 34.96 14.46 43.74
CA PRO A 143 35.24 15.76 44.33
C PRO A 143 34.08 16.31 45.18
N SER A 144 34.47 17.14 46.15
CA SER A 144 33.67 17.77 47.20
C SER A 144 32.69 18.86 46.72
N PRO A 145 31.74 19.30 47.57
CA PRO A 145 30.55 20.03 47.19
C PRO A 145 30.75 21.56 47.19
N THR A 146 29.95 22.27 46.40
CA THR A 146 29.67 23.70 46.64
C THR A 146 28.19 23.97 46.41
N THR A 147 27.58 24.59 47.40
CA THR A 147 26.15 24.83 47.57
C THR A 147 25.67 26.14 46.93
N LEU A 148 24.44 26.07 46.41
CA LEU A 148 23.41 27.11 46.24
C LEU A 148 23.71 28.39 45.42
N ALA A 149 22.92 28.60 44.36
CA ALA A 149 21.73 29.47 44.44
C ALA A 149 20.89 29.41 43.14
N THR A 150 19.60 29.19 43.32
CA THR A 150 18.52 29.47 42.35
C THR A 150 18.42 30.96 42.04
N ASN A 151 18.32 31.33 40.77
CA ASN A 151 17.44 32.42 40.34
C ASN A 151 17.08 32.31 38.86
N THR A 152 15.77 32.29 38.65
CA THR A 152 15.02 32.37 37.39
C THR A 152 15.25 33.69 36.66
N THR A 153 15.53 33.64 35.35
CA THR A 153 14.91 34.50 34.33
C THR A 153 15.24 33.97 32.94
N LYS A 154 14.19 33.63 32.17
CA LYS A 154 14.25 33.32 30.74
C LYS A 154 14.68 34.57 29.96
N THR A 155 15.69 34.44 29.11
CA THR A 155 15.93 35.39 28.01
C THR A 155 16.32 34.58 26.77
N PRO A 156 15.74 34.85 25.58
CA PRO A 156 15.91 33.99 24.42
C PRO A 156 17.29 34.21 23.80
N ILE A 157 18.05 33.13 23.65
CA ILE A 157 19.29 33.13 22.86
C ILE A 157 18.88 33.01 21.38
N PRO A 158 19.39 33.85 20.47
CA PRO A 158 19.10 33.73 19.04
C PRO A 158 19.66 32.40 18.54
N ALA A 159 18.80 31.57 17.96
CA ALA A 159 19.22 30.35 17.29
C ALA A 159 20.04 30.73 16.06
N THR A 160 21.36 30.63 16.16
CA THR A 160 22.26 30.67 15.02
C THR A 160 21.95 29.45 14.15
N SER A 161 21.41 29.71 12.96
CA SER A 161 21.14 28.71 11.94
C SER A 161 22.45 28.06 11.47
N THR A 162 22.74 26.86 11.97
CA THR A 162 23.70 25.95 11.35
C THR A 162 22.93 24.97 10.48
N SER A 163 22.83 25.28 9.19
CA SER A 163 22.45 24.31 8.17
C SER A 163 23.58 23.29 7.97
N THR A 164 23.39 22.04 8.40
CA THR A 164 24.13 20.90 7.87
C THR A 164 23.28 19.63 7.99
N GLY A 165 22.84 19.13 6.84
CA GLY A 165 22.03 17.93 6.67
C GLY A 165 20.70 18.29 6.04
N THR A 166 20.58 18.14 4.72
CA THR A 166 19.29 17.74 4.16
C THR A 166 18.81 16.60 5.05
N ALA A 167 17.70 16.75 5.76
CA ALA A 167 17.04 15.58 6.31
C ALA A 167 16.96 14.60 5.14
N GLY A 168 17.52 13.39 5.31
CA GLY A 168 17.67 12.47 4.19
C GLY A 168 16.33 12.16 3.54
N LYS A 169 16.33 11.22 2.61
CA LYS A 169 15.10 10.62 2.09
C LYS A 169 14.99 9.19 2.59
N PRO A 170 14.65 8.96 3.89
CA PRO A 170 14.54 7.63 4.44
C PRO A 170 13.51 6.81 3.69
N VAL A 171 13.87 5.55 3.49
CA VAL A 171 13.00 4.52 2.95
C VAL A 171 12.79 3.48 4.03
N PHE A 172 11.53 3.25 4.36
CA PHE A 172 11.11 2.24 5.31
C PHE A 172 10.43 1.07 4.59
N ILE A 173 10.36 -0.07 5.26
CA ILE A 173 9.54 -1.19 4.84
C ILE A 173 8.74 -1.72 6.03
N HIS A 174 7.45 -1.95 5.79
CA HIS A 174 6.55 -2.49 6.79
C HIS A 174 6.80 -3.98 6.99
N TYR A 175 6.88 -4.42 8.24
CA TYR A 175 7.16 -5.82 8.58
C TYR A 175 6.16 -6.31 9.62
N MET A 176 5.41 -7.34 9.26
CA MET A 176 4.50 -8.03 10.16
C MET A 176 5.32 -8.83 11.16
N VAL A 177 5.31 -8.42 12.43
CA VAL A 177 5.88 -9.22 13.49
C VAL A 177 5.02 -10.47 13.63
N ASN A 178 5.61 -11.62 13.27
CA ASN A 178 5.00 -12.93 13.34
C ASN A 178 5.97 -13.90 14.02
N GLY A 179 5.49 -15.04 14.51
CA GLY A 179 6.35 -16.10 15.04
C GLY A 179 7.05 -16.85 13.92
N ILE A 180 8.34 -16.58 13.70
CA ILE A 180 9.20 -17.26 12.72
C ILE A 180 10.55 -17.64 13.36
N GLU A 181 11.30 -18.52 12.70
CA GLU A 181 12.61 -18.97 13.17
C GLU A 181 13.67 -17.85 13.14
N ASP A 182 14.59 -17.86 14.11
CA ASP A 182 15.66 -16.86 14.23
C ASP A 182 16.53 -16.74 12.97
N ALA A 183 16.82 -17.87 12.32
CA ALA A 183 17.58 -17.89 11.06
C ALA A 183 16.82 -17.22 9.90
N HIS A 184 15.49 -17.30 9.88
CA HIS A 184 14.65 -16.62 8.90
C HIS A 184 14.59 -15.11 9.17
N ILE A 185 14.56 -14.70 10.45
CA ILE A 185 14.69 -13.29 10.83
C ILE A 185 16.05 -12.72 10.37
N GLU A 186 17.14 -13.46 10.58
CA GLU A 186 18.47 -13.06 10.11
C GLU A 186 18.50 -12.90 8.58
N GLN A 187 17.91 -13.85 7.86
CA GLN A 187 17.84 -13.80 6.40
C GLN A 187 17.04 -12.59 5.92
N ASP A 188 15.89 -12.30 6.54
CA ASP A 188 15.07 -11.14 6.23
C ASP A 188 15.84 -9.83 6.44
N VAL A 189 16.56 -9.70 7.56
CA VAL A 189 17.41 -8.52 7.82
C VAL A 189 18.47 -8.35 6.73
N LYS A 190 19.16 -9.41 6.33
CA LYS A 190 20.19 -9.35 5.27
C LYS A 190 19.61 -8.92 3.93
N ASP A 191 18.46 -9.48 3.56
CA ASP A 191 17.82 -9.17 2.28
C ASP A 191 17.26 -7.74 2.27
N ILE A 192 16.69 -7.26 3.39
CA ILE A 192 16.24 -5.86 3.55
C ILE A 192 17.41 -4.89 3.42
N VAL A 193 18.55 -5.18 4.07
CA VAL A 193 19.77 -4.35 3.94
C VAL A 193 20.25 -4.31 2.49
N ALA A 194 20.21 -5.44 1.77
CA ALA A 194 20.63 -5.52 0.38
C ALA A 194 19.77 -4.66 -0.57
N LEU A 195 18.52 -4.35 -0.21
CA LEU A 195 17.66 -3.42 -0.95
C LEU A 195 18.04 -1.94 -0.76
N GLY A 196 18.78 -1.61 0.29
CA GLY A 196 19.11 -0.24 0.67
C GLY A 196 18.02 0.47 1.48
N ILE A 197 17.19 -0.30 2.19
CA ILE A 197 16.21 0.19 3.16
C ILE A 197 16.93 0.78 4.38
N ASP A 198 16.44 1.90 4.90
CA ASP A 198 17.05 2.56 6.06
C ASP A 198 16.53 2.01 7.38
N ALA A 199 15.22 1.73 7.46
CA ALA A 199 14.62 1.15 8.65
C ALA A 199 13.42 0.25 8.36
N VAL A 200 13.11 -0.65 9.28
CA VAL A 200 11.90 -1.48 9.26
C VAL A 200 10.86 -0.92 10.23
N ALA A 201 9.63 -0.75 9.75
CA ALA A 201 8.47 -0.45 10.57
C ALA A 201 7.89 -1.78 11.11
N LEU A 202 8.13 -2.09 12.38
CA LEU A 202 7.65 -3.29 13.03
C LEU A 202 6.17 -3.16 13.37
N ASN A 203 5.30 -3.78 12.57
CA ASN A 203 3.89 -3.92 12.90
C ASN A 203 3.73 -4.88 14.07
N LEU A 204 3.25 -4.36 15.19
CA LEU A 204 3.11 -5.12 16.42
C LEU A 204 1.74 -4.82 17.01
N ASN A 205 0.89 -5.83 17.15
CA ASN A 205 -0.44 -5.74 17.76
C ASN A 205 -0.51 -6.35 19.17
N THR A 206 0.60 -6.85 19.70
CA THR A 206 0.67 -7.39 21.07
C THR A 206 2.09 -7.30 21.61
N VAL A 207 2.22 -7.00 22.91
CA VAL A 207 3.49 -7.04 23.64
C VAL A 207 3.53 -8.13 24.72
N THR A 208 2.47 -8.93 24.83
CA THR A 208 2.34 -9.97 25.87
C THR A 208 2.60 -11.37 25.34
N GLU A 209 2.45 -11.57 24.02
CA GLU A 209 2.67 -12.87 23.41
C GLU A 209 4.16 -13.19 23.27
N SER A 210 4.54 -14.40 23.69
CA SER A 210 5.95 -14.81 23.70
C SER A 210 6.53 -14.95 22.29
N TRP A 211 5.71 -15.30 21.30
CA TRP A 211 6.16 -15.36 19.90
C TRP A 211 6.50 -13.96 19.38
N ALA A 212 5.69 -12.94 19.72
CA ALA A 212 5.87 -11.58 19.24
C ALA A 212 7.11 -10.94 19.87
N THR A 213 7.20 -11.00 21.19
CA THR A 213 8.34 -10.44 21.95
C THR A 213 9.66 -11.10 21.58
N LYS A 214 9.70 -12.43 21.36
CA LYS A 214 10.91 -13.13 20.86
C LYS A 214 11.31 -12.66 19.47
N THR A 215 10.36 -12.55 18.54
CA THR A 215 10.64 -12.05 17.19
C THR A 215 11.22 -10.64 17.24
N VAL A 216 10.65 -9.75 18.06
CA VAL A 216 11.17 -8.38 18.26
C VAL A 216 12.59 -8.41 18.84
N ASP A 217 12.86 -9.20 19.86
CA ASP A 217 14.22 -9.32 20.43
C ASP A 217 15.23 -9.81 19.38
N CYS A 218 14.90 -10.89 18.65
CA CYS A 218 15.73 -11.45 17.60
C CYS A 218 16.02 -10.45 16.48
N ILE A 219 14.99 -9.77 15.96
CA ILE A 219 15.19 -8.83 14.85
C ILE A 219 16.03 -7.62 15.28
N PHE A 220 15.92 -7.15 16.53
CA PHE A 220 16.81 -6.10 17.05
C PHE A 220 18.28 -6.55 17.12
N VAL A 221 18.54 -7.79 17.51
CA VAL A 221 19.90 -8.37 17.52
C VAL A 221 20.47 -8.44 16.10
N HIS A 222 19.72 -8.99 15.15
CA HIS A 222 20.18 -9.10 13.76
C HIS A 222 20.31 -7.74 13.09
N ALA A 223 19.42 -6.80 13.38
CA ALA A 223 19.49 -5.44 12.87
C ALA A 223 20.74 -4.70 13.37
N GLU A 224 21.07 -4.81 14.67
CA GLU A 224 22.30 -4.24 15.22
C GLU A 224 23.55 -4.84 14.56
N ALA A 225 23.57 -6.16 14.35
CA ALA A 225 24.68 -6.85 13.71
C ALA A 225 24.89 -6.47 12.23
N ASN A 226 23.82 -6.08 11.52
CA ASN A 226 23.84 -5.76 10.09
C ASN A 226 23.70 -4.26 9.77
N GLY A 227 23.62 -3.40 10.80
CA GLY A 227 23.47 -1.95 10.64
C GLY A 227 22.10 -1.48 10.15
N LEU A 228 21.08 -2.36 10.17
CA LEU A 228 19.70 -2.00 9.86
C LEU A 228 19.08 -1.26 11.05
N LYS A 229 18.17 -0.32 10.76
CA LYS A 229 17.38 0.35 11.81
C LYS A 229 15.96 -0.20 11.89
N LEU A 230 15.32 -0.03 13.04
CA LEU A 230 13.97 -0.51 13.33
C LEU A 230 13.19 0.56 14.08
N PHE A 231 11.91 0.69 13.85
CA PHE A 231 11.00 1.43 14.71
C PHE A 231 9.68 0.69 14.85
N PHE A 232 8.90 1.02 15.87
CA PHE A 232 7.60 0.39 16.06
C PHE A 232 6.51 1.13 15.29
N SER A 233 5.69 0.36 14.58
CA SER A 233 4.37 0.73 14.09
C SER A 233 3.36 -0.05 14.91
N PHE A 234 2.93 0.48 16.07
CA PHE A 234 1.96 -0.24 16.91
C PHE A 234 0.61 -0.33 16.20
N ASP A 235 0.13 -1.55 16.00
CA ASP A 235 -1.17 -1.80 15.39
C ASP A 235 -2.25 -1.68 16.46
N MET A 236 -3.01 -0.58 16.35
CA MET A 236 -4.03 -0.22 17.32
C MET A 236 -5.28 -1.09 17.26
N THR A 237 -5.36 -2.07 16.35
CA THR A 237 -6.38 -3.12 16.44
C THR A 237 -6.14 -4.07 17.61
N GLY A 238 -4.90 -4.13 18.12
CA GLY A 238 -4.50 -4.97 19.25
C GLY A 238 -4.37 -4.22 20.58
N PHE A 239 -4.48 -2.89 20.59
CA PHE A 239 -4.32 -2.06 21.79
C PHE A 239 -5.44 -1.04 21.91
N ASN A 240 -5.90 -0.81 23.14
CA ASN A 240 -6.91 0.19 23.45
C ASN A 240 -6.29 1.48 24.00
N ASN A 241 -5.06 1.42 24.50
CA ASN A 241 -4.36 2.56 25.09
C ASN A 241 -2.83 2.42 24.98
N PRO A 242 -2.08 3.53 24.76
CA PRO A 242 -0.62 3.51 24.76
C PRO A 242 0.03 2.93 26.01
N ASP A 243 -0.61 3.00 27.18
CA ASP A 243 -0.07 2.43 28.43
C ASP A 243 0.20 0.92 28.35
N GLU A 244 -0.50 0.20 27.46
CA GLU A 244 -0.33 -1.23 27.22
C GLU A 244 1.02 -1.56 26.58
N PHE A 245 1.61 -0.66 25.79
CA PHE A 245 2.87 -0.89 25.09
C PHE A 245 3.99 0.08 25.46
N ILE A 246 3.73 1.15 26.23
CA ILE A 246 4.72 2.21 26.46
C ILE A 246 5.98 1.71 27.20
N ILE A 247 5.82 0.81 28.18
CA ILE A 247 6.96 0.20 28.89
C ILE A 247 7.78 -0.67 27.92
N PHE A 248 7.10 -1.38 27.03
CA PHE A 248 7.75 -2.15 25.98
C PHE A 248 8.56 -1.21 25.07
N LEU A 249 7.95 -0.16 24.53
CA LEU A 249 8.63 0.85 23.71
C LEU A 249 9.87 1.43 24.41
N GLN A 250 9.76 1.84 25.68
CA GLN A 250 10.85 2.39 26.48
C GLN A 250 12.07 1.45 26.56
N SER A 251 11.86 0.13 26.54
CA SER A 251 12.94 -0.86 26.58
C SER A 251 13.76 -0.98 25.28
N TYR A 252 13.29 -0.37 24.19
CA TYR A 252 13.92 -0.46 22.86
C TYR A 252 14.38 0.88 22.28
N VAL A 253 13.76 2.01 22.65
CA VAL A 253 14.08 3.33 22.05
C VAL A 253 15.53 3.77 22.23
N THR A 254 16.25 3.23 23.21
CA THR A 254 17.68 3.50 23.42
C THR A 254 18.60 2.49 22.75
N LYS A 255 18.07 1.42 22.15
CA LYS A 255 18.90 0.46 21.40
C LYS A 255 19.49 1.14 20.17
N THR A 256 20.74 0.82 19.84
CA THR A 256 21.44 1.46 18.70
C THR A 256 20.76 1.19 17.36
N ALA A 257 20.07 0.06 17.25
CA ALA A 257 19.26 -0.32 16.09
C ALA A 257 17.91 0.41 16.03
N HIS A 258 17.47 1.14 17.05
CA HIS A 258 16.25 1.94 16.95
C HIS A 258 16.48 3.13 16.03
N TYR A 259 15.58 3.35 15.06
CA TYR A 259 15.67 4.44 14.10
C TYR A 259 15.37 5.76 14.79
N THR A 260 16.20 6.78 14.53
CA THR A 260 16.02 8.13 15.06
C THR A 260 15.93 9.14 13.93
N TYR A 261 15.03 10.11 14.07
CA TYR A 261 14.92 11.25 13.17
C TYR A 261 15.03 12.54 13.97
N ASN A 262 15.86 13.48 13.51
CA ASN A 262 16.20 14.71 14.24
C ASN A 262 16.64 14.47 15.70
N GLY A 263 17.34 13.36 15.94
CA GLY A 263 17.84 12.98 17.26
C GLY A 263 16.80 12.36 18.21
N LEU A 264 15.57 12.13 17.74
CA LEU A 264 14.47 11.57 18.53
C LEU A 264 14.14 10.15 18.02
N PRO A 265 13.86 9.17 18.90
CA PRO A 265 13.33 7.86 18.52
C PRO A 265 12.06 8.00 17.67
N PHE A 266 12.04 7.36 16.50
CA PHE A 266 10.90 7.42 15.60
C PHE A 266 9.84 6.40 16.01
N VAL A 267 8.58 6.78 16.00
CA VAL A 267 7.46 5.89 16.35
C VAL A 267 6.31 6.13 15.38
N SER A 268 5.62 5.06 15.02
CA SER A 268 4.43 5.08 14.17
C SER A 268 3.33 4.20 14.79
N THR A 269 2.15 4.22 14.16
CA THR A 269 1.05 3.30 14.41
C THR A 269 0.39 2.90 13.11
N PHE A 270 -0.33 1.79 13.14
CA PHE A 270 -1.41 1.50 12.20
C PHE A 270 -2.74 1.73 12.94
N ASN A 271 -3.65 2.53 12.36
CA ASN A 271 -4.84 3.08 13.03
C ASN A 271 -4.49 3.96 14.23
N GLY A 272 -5.53 4.39 14.96
CA GLY A 272 -5.40 5.17 16.18
C GLY A 272 -5.96 6.58 16.07
N GLY A 273 -6.52 6.98 14.92
CA GLY A 273 -7.06 8.31 14.72
C GLY A 273 -8.55 8.44 14.99
N ALA A 274 -9.28 7.32 15.05
CA ALA A 274 -10.71 7.32 15.35
C ALA A 274 -11.03 7.84 16.76
N SER A 275 -12.26 8.32 16.96
CA SER A 275 -12.69 8.97 18.21
C SER A 275 -12.60 8.10 19.47
N GLU A 276 -12.59 6.78 19.33
CA GLU A 276 -12.36 5.83 20.42
C GLU A 276 -10.94 5.88 21.00
N PHE A 277 -9.97 6.37 20.23
CA PHE A 277 -8.57 6.54 20.64
C PHE A 277 -8.30 7.89 21.33
N ALA A 278 -9.31 8.47 21.99
CA ALA A 278 -9.14 9.65 22.85
C ALA A 278 -8.54 9.32 24.22
N PHE A 279 -8.55 8.04 24.63
CA PHE A 279 -7.89 7.55 25.85
C PHE A 279 -8.31 8.28 27.15
N GLY A 280 -9.57 8.73 27.20
CA GLY A 280 -10.12 9.49 28.33
C GLY A 280 -9.88 11.00 28.25
N GLU A 281 -9.20 11.49 27.22
CA GLU A 281 -9.02 12.91 26.95
C GLU A 281 -10.17 13.49 26.08
N SER A 282 -10.18 14.81 25.91
CA SER A 282 -11.26 15.50 25.18
C SER A 282 -11.22 15.29 23.67
N THR A 283 -10.03 15.05 23.12
CA THR A 283 -9.81 14.82 21.68
C THR A 283 -8.79 13.70 21.49
N VAL A 284 -8.79 13.07 20.32
CA VAL A 284 -7.80 12.04 19.95
C VAL A 284 -6.38 12.61 19.97
N ASN A 285 -6.19 13.83 19.48
CA ASN A 285 -4.92 14.54 19.57
C ASN A 285 -4.42 14.70 21.02
N ASP A 286 -5.30 15.12 21.93
CA ASP A 286 -4.92 15.26 23.35
C ASP A 286 -4.61 13.89 23.96
N GLY A 287 -5.36 12.84 23.58
CA GLY A 287 -5.10 11.46 23.95
C GLY A 287 -3.67 11.03 23.61
N TRP A 288 -3.27 11.10 22.34
CA TRP A 288 -1.92 10.74 21.91
C TRP A 288 -0.84 11.62 22.52
N LYS A 289 -1.11 12.91 22.64
CA LYS A 289 -0.18 13.85 23.26
C LYS A 289 0.10 13.47 24.72
N VAL A 290 -0.95 13.28 25.52
CA VAL A 290 -0.83 13.00 26.95
C VAL A 290 -0.34 11.59 27.19
N LYS A 291 -0.98 10.58 26.57
CA LYS A 291 -0.74 9.16 26.91
C LYS A 291 0.50 8.55 26.25
N LEU A 292 0.99 9.13 25.15
CA LEU A 292 2.21 8.66 24.49
C LEU A 292 3.33 9.69 24.56
N GLN A 293 3.16 10.87 23.95
CA GLN A 293 4.28 11.80 23.75
C GLN A 293 4.79 12.38 25.08
N GLU A 294 3.91 12.83 25.97
CA GLU A 294 4.30 13.41 27.27
C GLU A 294 4.80 12.34 28.26
N GLU A 295 4.26 11.12 28.23
CA GLU A 295 4.77 9.99 29.02
C GLU A 295 6.18 9.57 28.54
N MET A 296 6.39 9.46 27.23
CA MET A 296 7.71 9.19 26.66
C MET A 296 8.71 10.32 26.97
N PHE A 297 8.29 11.58 26.89
CA PHE A 297 9.09 12.72 27.32
C PHE A 297 9.46 12.62 28.81
N SER A 298 8.50 12.29 29.68
CA SER A 298 8.69 12.17 31.14
C SER A 298 9.63 11.02 31.50
N ALA A 299 9.66 9.96 30.70
CA ALA A 299 10.63 8.87 30.79
C ALA A 299 12.04 9.23 30.27
N GLY A 300 12.24 10.45 29.75
CA GLY A 300 13.52 10.89 29.19
C GLY A 300 13.75 10.46 27.74
N HIS A 301 12.70 10.06 27.03
CA HIS A 301 12.73 9.56 25.66
C HIS A 301 11.73 10.30 24.76
N PRO A 302 11.85 11.63 24.57
CA PRO A 302 10.98 12.35 23.63
C PRO A 302 11.04 11.70 22.24
N ILE A 303 9.88 11.40 21.66
CA ILE A 303 9.77 10.68 20.37
C ILE A 303 9.46 11.63 19.22
N TYR A 304 9.72 11.16 18.00
CA TYR A 304 9.22 11.73 16.75
C TYR A 304 8.07 10.86 16.24
N PHE A 305 6.84 11.35 16.36
CA PHE A 305 5.64 10.53 16.16
C PHE A 305 4.95 10.80 14.82
N VAL A 306 4.95 9.78 13.95
CA VAL A 306 4.39 9.83 12.58
C VAL A 306 3.45 8.63 12.40
N PRO A 307 2.21 8.69 12.93
CA PRO A 307 1.28 7.58 12.85
C PRO A 307 0.63 7.44 11.47
N SER A 308 0.00 6.29 11.22
CA SER A 308 -0.99 6.11 10.16
C SER A 308 -2.41 6.06 10.72
N PHE A 309 -3.04 7.22 10.81
CA PHE A 309 -4.45 7.39 11.18
C PHE A 309 -5.37 7.19 9.96
N GLN A 310 -5.32 6.01 9.34
CA GLN A 310 -6.15 5.68 8.17
C GLN A 310 -7.67 5.64 8.50
N ASP A 311 -7.99 5.53 9.78
CA ASP A 311 -9.32 5.57 10.38
C ASP A 311 -9.83 7.01 10.60
N THR A 312 -9.13 8.00 10.02
CA THR A 312 -9.46 9.43 10.06
C THR A 312 -9.54 10.02 8.65
N PRO A 313 -10.47 10.96 8.39
CA PRO A 313 -10.53 11.66 7.11
C PRO A 313 -9.24 12.44 6.78
N CYS A 314 -8.84 12.39 5.51
CA CYS A 314 -7.79 13.26 4.99
C CYS A 314 -8.33 14.67 4.77
N THR A 315 -7.79 15.68 5.47
CA THR A 315 -8.22 17.08 5.38
C THR A 315 -7.03 18.02 5.22
N GLU A 316 -7.26 19.19 4.60
CA GLU A 316 -6.24 20.24 4.49
C GLU A 316 -5.84 20.80 5.88
N THR A 317 -6.76 20.72 6.84
CA THR A 317 -6.60 21.21 8.22
C THR A 317 -6.10 20.16 9.20
N PHE A 318 -5.64 19.00 8.71
CA PHE A 318 -5.25 17.85 9.52
C PHE A 318 -4.31 18.26 10.66
N PHE A 319 -3.22 18.98 10.37
CA PHE A 319 -2.30 19.44 11.42
C PHE A 319 -2.71 20.75 12.11
N SER A 320 -3.40 21.66 11.42
CA SER A 320 -3.71 22.97 12.00
C SER A 320 -4.83 22.91 13.05
N THR A 321 -5.72 21.93 12.92
CA THR A 321 -6.96 21.85 13.70
C THR A 321 -7.12 20.52 14.40
N GLU A 322 -6.87 19.40 13.71
CA GLU A 322 -7.24 18.08 14.20
C GLU A 322 -6.13 17.45 15.04
N PHE A 323 -4.89 17.48 14.54
CA PHE A 323 -3.74 16.80 15.14
C PHE A 323 -2.45 17.66 15.25
N PRO A 324 -2.50 18.83 15.90
CA PRO A 324 -1.33 19.72 16.02
C PRO A 324 -0.16 19.12 16.82
N ALA A 325 -0.40 18.11 17.66
CA ALA A 325 0.64 17.49 18.49
C ALA A 325 1.54 16.51 17.73
N LEU A 326 1.08 15.94 16.61
CA LEU A 326 1.86 14.96 15.83
C LEU A 326 3.06 15.61 15.15
N ASP A 327 4.12 14.84 14.90
CA ASP A 327 5.31 15.31 14.18
C ASP A 327 5.21 15.10 12.66
N GLY A 328 4.32 14.19 12.24
CA GLY A 328 3.99 13.94 10.85
C GLY A 328 2.79 13.00 10.72
N ILE A 329 2.49 12.59 9.49
CA ILE A 329 1.46 11.60 9.18
C ILE A 329 1.95 10.65 8.09
N PHE A 330 1.63 9.38 8.25
CA PHE A 330 1.79 8.34 7.24
C PHE A 330 0.45 8.07 6.55
N ASN A 331 0.41 8.24 5.23
CA ASN A 331 -0.73 7.79 4.44
C ASN A 331 -0.58 6.30 4.07
N TRP A 332 -1.33 5.43 4.76
CA TRP A 332 -1.37 3.99 4.47
C TRP A 332 -1.97 3.66 3.12
N ASN A 333 -2.90 4.47 2.62
CA ASN A 333 -3.67 4.18 1.41
C ASN A 333 -2.78 4.24 0.16
N SER A 334 -2.28 3.07 -0.25
CA SER A 334 -1.43 2.88 -1.43
C SER A 334 -2.19 2.41 -2.67
N TRP A 335 -3.52 2.37 -2.59
CA TRP A 335 -4.41 1.87 -3.63
C TRP A 335 -5.58 2.82 -3.89
N ALA A 336 -6.30 2.56 -4.99
CA ALA A 336 -7.54 3.26 -5.31
C ALA A 336 -8.66 2.94 -4.30
N ALA A 337 -9.03 3.92 -3.48
CA ALA A 337 -10.08 3.77 -2.47
C ALA A 337 -11.52 3.77 -3.05
N ASP A 338 -11.70 4.16 -4.31
CA ASP A 338 -13.01 4.32 -4.97
C ASP A 338 -13.37 3.15 -5.91
N GLY A 339 -12.58 2.07 -5.90
CA GLY A 339 -12.72 0.96 -6.83
C GLY A 339 -12.31 1.30 -8.26
N SER A 340 -11.62 2.43 -8.49
CA SER A 340 -10.91 2.67 -9.75
C SER A 340 -9.68 1.75 -9.87
N SER A 341 -9.11 1.68 -11.08
CA SER A 341 -7.95 0.82 -11.34
C SER A 341 -6.60 1.45 -10.96
N LYS A 342 -6.56 2.74 -10.59
CA LYS A 342 -5.31 3.48 -10.36
C LYS A 342 -5.39 4.40 -9.15
N VAL A 343 -4.44 4.26 -8.24
CA VAL A 343 -4.23 5.17 -7.12
C VAL A 343 -3.91 6.59 -7.60
N THR A 344 -4.56 7.58 -7.00
CA THR A 344 -4.30 9.01 -7.28
C THR A 344 -3.42 9.63 -6.20
N THR A 345 -2.79 10.75 -6.51
CA THR A 345 -2.01 11.54 -5.55
C THR A 345 -2.84 12.52 -4.72
N THR A 346 -4.18 12.42 -4.76
CA THR A 346 -5.06 13.43 -4.17
C THR A 346 -4.85 13.55 -2.65
N GLN A 347 -4.95 12.43 -1.93
CA GLN A 347 -4.72 12.41 -0.48
C GLN A 347 -3.26 12.72 -0.14
N ASP A 348 -2.32 12.20 -0.93
CA ASP A 348 -0.89 12.46 -0.72
C ASP A 348 -0.58 13.97 -0.82
N THR A 349 -1.16 14.66 -1.80
CA THR A 349 -0.98 16.10 -2.00
C THR A 349 -1.59 16.91 -0.85
N ILE A 350 -2.77 16.51 -0.36
CA ILE A 350 -3.44 17.18 0.77
C ILE A 350 -2.59 17.04 2.03
N TYR A 351 -2.19 15.81 2.39
CA TYR A 351 -1.37 15.57 3.58
C TYR A 351 0.00 16.23 3.48
N LEU A 352 0.67 16.14 2.33
CA LEU A 352 1.97 16.80 2.12
C LEU A 352 1.86 18.32 2.28
N SER A 353 0.83 18.94 1.67
CA SER A 353 0.62 20.39 1.78
C SER A 353 0.29 20.81 3.23
N SER A 354 -0.56 20.05 3.91
CA SER A 354 -0.90 20.29 5.32
C SER A 354 0.35 20.18 6.20
N ALA A 355 1.16 19.14 6.00
CA ALA A 355 2.40 18.92 6.74
C ALA A 355 3.39 20.07 6.54
N GLN A 356 3.66 20.44 5.29
CA GLN A 356 4.56 21.55 4.95
C GLN A 356 4.10 22.88 5.57
N SER A 357 2.80 23.17 5.51
CA SER A 357 2.24 24.41 6.09
C SER A 357 2.37 24.48 7.62
N SER A 358 2.52 23.33 8.28
CA SER A 358 2.61 23.18 9.73
C SER A 358 4.01 22.80 10.23
N ALA A 359 5.02 22.79 9.34
CA ALA A 359 6.38 22.34 9.62
C ALA A 359 6.44 20.91 10.21
N LYS A 360 5.60 20.02 9.68
CA LYS A 360 5.51 18.58 9.99
C LYS A 360 6.00 17.77 8.79
N SER A 361 6.22 16.47 9.01
CA SER A 361 6.66 15.55 7.95
C SER A 361 5.51 14.75 7.36
N TYR A 362 5.70 14.31 6.12
CA TYR A 362 4.77 13.43 5.42
C TYR A 362 5.46 12.14 4.95
N MET A 363 4.85 11.00 5.28
CA MET A 363 5.25 9.68 4.82
C MET A 363 4.24 9.14 3.81
N MET A 364 4.73 8.73 2.64
CA MET A 364 3.91 8.20 1.55
C MET A 364 4.05 6.68 1.46
N GLY A 365 2.92 5.97 1.46
CA GLY A 365 2.87 4.52 1.27
C GLY A 365 3.10 4.10 -0.17
N ILE A 366 3.69 2.92 -0.37
CA ILE A 366 3.85 2.31 -1.69
C ILE A 366 3.61 0.82 -1.58
N SER A 367 2.69 0.30 -2.37
CA SER A 367 2.35 -1.13 -2.40
C SER A 367 2.07 -1.60 -3.82
N PRO A 368 2.30 -2.89 -4.15
CA PRO A 368 1.77 -3.50 -5.36
C PRO A 368 0.24 -3.67 -5.28
N LEU A 369 -0.34 -4.66 -5.96
CA LEU A 369 -1.74 -5.02 -5.78
C LEU A 369 -1.97 -5.76 -4.46
N GLN A 370 -3.21 -5.81 -3.97
CA GLN A 370 -3.58 -6.51 -2.74
C GLN A 370 -4.57 -7.65 -3.04
N PHE A 371 -4.38 -8.78 -2.38
CA PHE A 371 -5.28 -9.93 -2.47
C PHE A 371 -5.40 -10.60 -1.10
N LYS A 372 -6.61 -10.62 -0.54
CA LYS A 372 -6.92 -11.31 0.71
C LYS A 372 -8.02 -12.33 0.49
N HIS A 373 -7.83 -13.52 1.07
CA HIS A 373 -8.77 -14.61 0.95
C HIS A 373 -8.72 -15.51 2.20
N MET A 374 -9.34 -15.03 3.27
CA MET A 374 -9.33 -15.67 4.59
C MET A 374 -10.72 -16.14 5.02
N ASP A 375 -11.72 -15.26 4.96
CA ASP A 375 -13.11 -15.55 5.34
C ASP A 375 -14.09 -14.59 4.64
N ALA A 376 -15.38 -14.61 5.02
CA ALA A 376 -16.40 -13.80 4.36
C ALA A 376 -16.21 -12.27 4.53
N ALA A 377 -15.59 -11.82 5.62
CA ALA A 377 -15.27 -10.41 5.85
C ALA A 377 -13.91 -10.06 5.23
N ASP A 378 -12.97 -11.00 5.28
CA ASP A 378 -11.61 -10.87 4.78
C ASP A 378 -11.40 -11.58 3.42
N ASN A 379 -12.16 -11.17 2.41
CA ASN A 379 -12.08 -11.70 1.04
C ASN A 379 -12.23 -10.60 -0.02
N TRP A 380 -11.10 -10.09 -0.52
CA TRP A 380 -11.06 -8.99 -1.47
C TRP A 380 -9.86 -9.02 -2.42
N TYR A 381 -10.01 -8.32 -3.54
CA TYR A 381 -8.98 -8.03 -4.51
C TYR A 381 -8.97 -6.52 -4.74
N ILE A 382 -7.81 -5.90 -4.55
CA ILE A 382 -7.57 -4.50 -4.94
C ILE A 382 -6.66 -4.51 -6.17
N PRO A 383 -7.08 -3.90 -7.29
CA PRO A 383 -6.32 -3.91 -8.53
C PRO A 383 -4.91 -3.38 -8.37
N GLY A 384 -4.00 -3.91 -9.18
CA GLY A 384 -2.70 -3.26 -9.28
C GLY A 384 -1.72 -3.67 -10.37
N PRO A 385 -2.10 -4.31 -11.50
CA PRO A 385 -1.32 -4.10 -12.72
C PRO A 385 -1.12 -2.60 -12.97
N GLY A 386 0.12 -2.12 -12.83
CA GLY A 386 0.48 -0.71 -12.95
C GLY A 386 0.49 0.12 -11.65
N ASN A 387 0.01 -0.41 -10.51
CA ASN A 387 -0.08 0.38 -9.26
C ASN A 387 1.31 0.74 -8.74
N MET A 388 2.22 -0.25 -8.65
CA MET A 388 3.58 -0.03 -8.16
C MET A 388 4.37 0.92 -9.08
N GLU A 389 4.18 0.77 -10.40
CA GLU A 389 4.78 1.59 -11.43
C GLU A 389 4.30 3.05 -11.35
N ASP A 390 3.00 3.25 -11.15
CA ASP A 390 2.41 4.57 -10.95
C ASP A 390 2.92 5.18 -9.63
N ARG A 391 2.94 4.43 -8.51
CA ARG A 391 3.47 4.91 -7.22
C ARG A 391 4.95 5.33 -7.32
N PHE A 392 5.79 4.60 -8.06
CA PHE A 392 7.18 5.02 -8.28
C PHE A 392 7.26 6.41 -8.94
N SER A 393 6.48 6.64 -9.99
CA SER A 393 6.43 7.94 -10.66
C SER A 393 5.90 9.04 -9.72
N GLN A 394 4.81 8.75 -9.00
CA GLN A 394 4.17 9.69 -8.08
C GLN A 394 5.11 10.10 -6.93
N VAL A 395 5.80 9.15 -6.30
CA VAL A 395 6.77 9.41 -5.23
C VAL A 395 7.93 10.26 -5.73
N LEU A 396 8.50 9.90 -6.88
CA LEU A 396 9.59 10.69 -7.46
C LEU A 396 9.10 12.09 -7.84
N ASN A 397 7.86 12.27 -8.27
CA ASN A 397 7.34 13.60 -8.56
C ASN A 397 7.05 14.44 -7.31
N LEU A 398 6.35 13.88 -6.32
CA LEU A 398 5.92 14.58 -5.10
C LEU A 398 7.06 14.83 -4.11
N GLN A 399 8.07 13.94 -4.10
CA GLN A 399 9.21 14.04 -3.21
C GLN A 399 8.81 14.15 -1.71
N PRO A 400 8.05 13.17 -1.15
CA PRO A 400 7.72 13.16 0.27
C PRO A 400 8.99 13.14 1.15
N ASP A 401 8.82 13.39 2.46
CA ASP A 401 9.93 13.34 3.43
C ASP A 401 10.38 11.89 3.67
N PHE A 402 9.40 10.98 3.78
CA PHE A 402 9.59 9.56 3.98
C PHE A 402 8.77 8.74 2.98
N ILE A 403 9.21 7.52 2.73
CA ILE A 403 8.35 6.50 2.10
C ILE A 403 8.37 5.22 2.92
N GLU A 404 7.25 4.51 2.90
CA GLU A 404 7.15 3.17 3.48
C GLU A 404 6.63 2.19 2.43
N LEU A 405 7.43 1.16 2.15
CA LEU A 405 7.05 0.04 1.30
C LEU A 405 6.13 -0.91 2.08
N GLN A 406 4.97 -1.22 1.54
CA GLN A 406 3.95 -2.09 2.13
C GLN A 406 3.80 -3.34 1.25
N THR A 407 4.34 -4.50 1.63
CA THR A 407 5.09 -4.79 2.87
C THR A 407 6.26 -5.74 2.60
N TRP A 408 7.06 -6.07 3.62
CA TRP A 408 8.07 -7.12 3.54
C TRP A 408 7.44 -8.52 3.49
N ASN A 409 6.51 -8.84 4.41
CA ASN A 409 6.09 -10.22 4.66
C ASN A 409 4.59 -10.38 5.01
N ASP A 410 3.71 -9.46 4.63
CA ASP A 410 2.26 -9.63 4.83
C ASP A 410 1.64 -10.57 3.79
N GLY A 411 1.69 -11.86 4.10
CA GLY A 411 1.08 -12.93 3.31
C GLY A 411 -0.45 -12.96 3.42
N GLY A 412 -1.03 -12.40 4.49
CA GLY A 412 -2.48 -12.35 4.67
C GLY A 412 -3.15 -11.52 3.59
N GLU A 413 -2.51 -10.43 3.18
CA GLU A 413 -3.02 -9.49 2.18
C GLU A 413 -2.32 -9.58 0.81
N GLY A 414 -1.38 -10.52 0.65
CA GLY A 414 -0.79 -10.86 -0.65
C GLY A 414 0.07 -9.78 -1.30
N HIS A 415 0.31 -8.65 -0.64
CA HIS A 415 1.07 -7.49 -1.15
C HIS A 415 2.54 -7.42 -0.69
N TYR A 416 3.07 -8.52 -0.15
CA TYR A 416 4.46 -8.60 0.29
C TYR A 416 5.46 -8.54 -0.87
N MET A 417 6.68 -8.08 -0.59
CA MET A 417 7.79 -7.95 -1.54
C MET A 417 9.06 -8.71 -1.12
N GLY A 418 9.07 -9.22 0.12
CA GLY A 418 10.18 -9.95 0.72
C GLY A 418 9.89 -11.45 0.83
N ASN A 419 10.61 -12.08 1.75
CA ASN A 419 10.44 -13.50 2.04
C ASN A 419 9.11 -13.74 2.78
N ILE A 420 8.55 -14.92 2.54
CA ILE A 420 7.40 -15.43 3.27
C ILE A 420 7.77 -16.79 3.85
N TRP A 421 7.66 -16.88 5.16
CA TRP A 421 7.99 -18.06 5.94
C TRP A 421 6.71 -18.75 6.38
N SER A 422 6.56 -20.03 6.06
CA SER A 422 5.32 -20.77 6.34
C SER A 422 5.00 -20.90 7.83
N GLU A 423 6.02 -20.80 8.71
CA GLU A 423 5.84 -20.88 10.17
C GLU A 423 4.77 -19.88 10.68
N ALA A 424 4.78 -18.67 10.13
CA ALA A 424 3.89 -17.57 10.52
C ALA A 424 2.40 -17.86 10.28
N TYR A 425 2.08 -18.80 9.39
CA TYR A 425 0.71 -19.01 8.90
C TYR A 425 0.19 -20.42 9.14
N THR A 426 0.91 -21.24 9.93
CA THR A 426 0.54 -22.64 10.22
C THR A 426 -0.84 -22.81 10.85
N THR A 427 -1.35 -21.77 11.53
CA THR A 427 -2.67 -21.74 12.19
C THR A 427 -3.78 -21.13 11.32
N VAL A 428 -3.44 -20.58 10.15
CA VAL A 428 -4.39 -19.90 9.23
C VAL A 428 -4.30 -20.54 7.83
N PRO A 429 -4.90 -21.73 7.64
CA PRO A 429 -4.72 -22.52 6.42
C PRO A 429 -5.20 -21.82 5.14
N GLN A 430 -6.12 -20.86 5.24
CA GLN A 430 -6.62 -20.07 4.12
C GLN A 430 -5.55 -19.12 3.56
N ILE A 431 -4.77 -18.48 4.43
CA ILE A 431 -3.62 -17.66 4.02
C ILE A 431 -2.59 -18.58 3.36
N MET A 432 -2.24 -19.70 4.01
CA MET A 432 -1.29 -20.68 3.46
C MET A 432 -1.67 -21.16 2.06
N ALA A 433 -2.95 -21.47 1.82
CA ALA A 433 -3.43 -21.89 0.51
C ALA A 433 -3.33 -20.77 -0.55
N SER A 434 -3.45 -19.51 -0.12
CA SER A 434 -3.42 -18.33 -0.99
C SER A 434 -2.00 -17.87 -1.36
N ILE A 435 -1.02 -18.14 -0.49
CA ILE A 435 0.39 -17.76 -0.70
C ILE A 435 1.29 -18.92 -1.15
N ALA A 436 0.83 -20.17 -1.05
CA ALA A 436 1.60 -21.32 -1.49
C ALA A 436 2.03 -21.15 -2.96
N HIS A 437 3.34 -21.21 -3.21
CA HIS A 437 3.98 -21.04 -4.53
C HIS A 437 3.94 -19.63 -5.15
N TYR A 438 3.45 -18.64 -4.41
CA TYR A 438 3.59 -17.23 -4.76
C TYR A 438 4.83 -16.70 -4.05
N ASN A 439 5.85 -16.34 -4.81
CA ASN A 439 7.06 -15.71 -4.29
C ASN A 439 7.17 -14.34 -4.93
N HIS A 440 7.27 -13.29 -4.11
CA HIS A 440 7.30 -11.91 -4.58
C HIS A 440 8.69 -11.27 -4.49
N THR A 441 9.73 -12.00 -4.05
CA THR A 441 11.10 -11.50 -3.85
C THR A 441 11.73 -10.90 -5.11
N ALA A 442 11.19 -11.21 -6.30
CA ALA A 442 11.62 -10.62 -7.57
C ALA A 442 11.47 -9.08 -7.63
N TYR A 443 10.71 -8.45 -6.73
CA TYR A 443 10.75 -6.99 -6.56
C TYR A 443 12.17 -6.45 -6.25
N ASN A 444 13.06 -7.29 -5.73
CA ASN A 444 14.49 -6.97 -5.58
C ASN A 444 15.19 -6.60 -6.91
N GLN A 445 14.59 -6.91 -8.06
CA GLN A 445 15.12 -6.52 -9.37
C GLN A 445 14.95 -5.03 -9.67
N VAL A 446 14.03 -4.34 -8.99
CA VAL A 446 13.69 -2.94 -9.31
C VAL A 446 13.77 -1.99 -8.12
N LEU A 447 13.48 -2.48 -6.91
CA LEU A 447 13.50 -1.67 -5.68
C LEU A 447 14.84 -0.97 -5.43
N PRO A 448 16.02 -1.60 -5.58
CA PRO A 448 17.29 -0.90 -5.34
C PRO A 448 17.49 0.32 -6.27
N SER A 449 16.99 0.25 -7.51
CA SER A 449 17.08 1.37 -8.46
C SER A 449 16.13 2.51 -8.08
N PHE A 450 14.89 2.17 -7.70
CA PHE A 450 13.90 3.12 -7.22
C PHE A 450 14.36 3.84 -5.95
N ILE A 451 14.82 3.09 -4.95
CA ILE A 451 15.32 3.60 -3.66
C ILE A 451 16.48 4.56 -3.90
N LYS A 452 17.43 4.20 -4.76
CA LYS A 452 18.55 5.06 -5.13
C LYS A 452 18.09 6.35 -5.82
N ALA A 453 17.11 6.27 -6.73
CA ALA A 453 16.56 7.44 -7.41
C ALA A 453 15.85 8.39 -6.42
N TYR A 454 15.00 7.86 -5.56
CA TYR A 454 14.33 8.64 -4.51
C TYR A 454 15.35 9.33 -3.60
N LYS A 455 16.31 8.58 -3.05
CA LYS A 455 17.37 9.12 -2.18
C LYS A 455 18.22 10.20 -2.86
N ALA A 456 18.40 10.12 -4.17
CA ALA A 456 19.13 11.12 -4.96
C ALA A 456 18.30 12.38 -5.31
N GLY A 457 17.03 12.46 -4.91
CA GLY A 457 16.13 13.56 -5.25
C GLY A 457 15.75 13.60 -6.73
N VAL A 458 15.83 12.45 -7.41
CA VAL A 458 15.41 12.33 -8.81
C VAL A 458 13.89 12.47 -8.88
N THR A 459 13.41 13.17 -9.91
CA THR A 459 11.97 13.50 -10.07
C THR A 459 11.24 12.72 -11.16
N SER A 460 11.89 11.71 -11.74
CA SER A 460 11.36 10.89 -12.82
C SER A 460 11.95 9.48 -12.79
N THR A 461 11.14 8.48 -13.16
CA THR A 461 11.59 7.08 -13.29
C THR A 461 12.55 6.86 -14.47
N SER A 462 12.63 7.80 -15.43
CA SER A 462 13.45 7.67 -16.65
C SER A 462 14.95 7.46 -16.39
N THR A 463 15.46 7.79 -15.20
CA THR A 463 16.87 7.59 -14.82
C THR A 463 17.06 6.47 -13.80
N MET A 464 16.04 5.64 -13.56
CA MET A 464 16.22 4.38 -12.86
C MET A 464 16.89 3.39 -13.83
N TYR A 465 18.09 2.96 -13.49
CA TYR A 465 18.92 2.04 -14.30
C TYR A 465 19.18 0.73 -13.55
N PRO A 466 19.58 -0.35 -14.22
CA PRO A 466 20.04 -1.57 -13.57
C PRO A 466 21.10 -1.29 -12.49
N THR A 467 21.00 -2.00 -11.37
CA THR A 467 21.91 -1.87 -10.22
C THR A 467 22.88 -3.03 -10.08
N ASN A 468 22.67 -4.09 -10.87
CA ASN A 468 23.45 -5.33 -10.87
C ASN A 468 24.63 -5.33 -11.86
N GLY A 469 24.91 -4.20 -12.53
CA GLY A 469 25.99 -4.07 -13.52
C GLY A 469 25.72 -4.73 -14.88
N LYS A 470 24.52 -5.29 -15.11
CA LYS A 470 24.09 -5.82 -16.41
C LYS A 470 23.41 -4.74 -17.25
N ASN A 471 23.28 -5.02 -18.56
CA ASN A 471 22.61 -4.11 -19.51
C ASN A 471 21.09 -4.04 -19.31
N ALA A 472 20.49 -5.08 -18.74
CA ALA A 472 19.07 -5.12 -18.43
C ALA A 472 18.84 -5.83 -17.08
N GLN A 473 17.78 -5.41 -16.39
CA GLN A 473 17.33 -5.97 -15.13
C GLN A 473 15.83 -5.75 -15.02
N GLY A 474 15.06 -6.69 -14.47
CA GLY A 474 13.64 -6.45 -14.30
C GLY A 474 12.87 -7.66 -13.82
N LEU A 475 11.55 -7.51 -13.79
CA LEU A 475 10.60 -8.53 -13.41
C LEU A 475 9.33 -8.41 -14.25
N PHE A 476 8.53 -9.47 -14.26
CA PHE A 476 7.13 -9.41 -14.67
C PHE A 476 6.24 -10.06 -13.63
N TYR A 477 4.94 -9.77 -13.70
CA TYR A 477 3.95 -10.39 -12.85
C TYR A 477 2.61 -10.56 -13.55
N ASN A 478 1.87 -11.56 -13.10
CA ASN A 478 0.51 -11.87 -13.54
C ASN A 478 -0.20 -12.72 -12.48
N HIS A 479 -1.53 -12.66 -12.44
CA HIS A 479 -2.31 -13.60 -11.63
C HIS A 479 -2.26 -15.02 -12.25
N ALA A 480 -2.40 -16.06 -11.42
CA ALA A 480 -2.37 -17.45 -11.90
C ALA A 480 -3.75 -18.04 -12.22
N LEU A 481 -4.83 -17.32 -11.93
CA LEU A 481 -6.19 -17.72 -12.25
C LEU A 481 -6.83 -16.67 -13.16
N LEU A 482 -7.27 -17.04 -14.37
CA LEU A 482 -7.91 -16.09 -15.29
C LEU A 482 -9.10 -15.40 -14.62
N LYS A 483 -9.36 -14.14 -15.00
CA LYS A 483 -10.49 -13.35 -14.48
C LYS A 483 -11.77 -14.16 -14.47
N ASN A 484 -12.14 -14.78 -15.58
CA ASN A 484 -13.39 -15.53 -15.71
C ASN A 484 -13.24 -17.04 -15.50
N ALA A 485 -12.18 -17.49 -14.82
CA ALA A 485 -11.97 -18.90 -14.54
C ALA A 485 -13.07 -19.49 -13.64
N ASP A 486 -13.34 -20.78 -13.80
CA ASP A 486 -14.22 -21.52 -12.89
C ASP A 486 -13.51 -21.79 -11.57
N CYS A 487 -13.99 -21.14 -10.50
CA CYS A 487 -13.60 -21.43 -9.13
C CYS A 487 -14.82 -21.70 -8.24
N SER A 488 -15.90 -22.23 -8.82
CA SER A 488 -17.17 -22.48 -8.12
C SER A 488 -17.10 -23.50 -6.98
N ALA A 489 -16.02 -24.29 -6.92
CA ALA A 489 -15.75 -25.22 -5.82
C ALA A 489 -15.25 -24.53 -4.54
N ASP A 490 -14.85 -23.27 -4.63
CA ASP A 490 -14.42 -22.45 -3.50
C ASP A 490 -15.62 -22.10 -2.61
N ARG A 491 -15.50 -22.39 -1.30
CA ARG A 491 -16.56 -22.12 -0.32
C ARG A 491 -16.69 -20.65 0.05
N LEU A 492 -15.60 -19.88 -0.03
CA LEU A 492 -15.63 -18.43 0.18
C LEU A 492 -16.13 -17.70 -1.07
N GLY A 493 -15.96 -18.34 -2.23
CA GLY A 493 -16.31 -17.76 -3.52
C GLY A 493 -15.37 -16.64 -3.93
N ARG A 494 -15.77 -15.91 -4.97
CA ARG A 494 -14.93 -14.86 -5.56
C ARG A 494 -14.76 -13.69 -4.59
N PRO A 495 -13.56 -13.13 -4.43
CA PRO A 495 -13.34 -11.96 -3.59
C PRO A 495 -14.14 -10.76 -4.09
N THR A 496 -14.48 -9.86 -3.15
CA THR A 496 -14.95 -8.52 -3.52
C THR A 496 -13.90 -7.84 -4.40
N GLY A 497 -14.29 -7.23 -5.51
CA GLY A 497 -13.36 -6.63 -6.46
C GLY A 497 -12.80 -7.59 -7.52
N ALA A 498 -13.19 -8.88 -7.53
CA ALA A 498 -12.77 -9.83 -8.59
C ALA A 498 -13.13 -9.38 -10.02
N ASP A 499 -14.14 -8.52 -10.17
CA ASP A 499 -14.53 -7.93 -11.47
C ASP A 499 -13.50 -6.93 -12.00
N LEU A 500 -12.60 -6.45 -11.14
CA LEU A 500 -11.51 -5.53 -11.49
C LEU A 500 -10.21 -6.26 -11.83
N VAL A 501 -10.16 -7.59 -11.74
CA VAL A 501 -9.02 -8.38 -12.23
C VAL A 501 -8.88 -8.14 -13.74
N GLU A 502 -7.65 -7.96 -14.21
CA GLU A 502 -7.32 -7.75 -15.61
C GLU A 502 -6.41 -8.89 -16.09
N ASP A 503 -6.82 -9.60 -17.15
CA ASP A 503 -6.07 -10.69 -17.79
C ASP A 503 -4.86 -10.14 -18.58
N VAL A 504 -3.85 -9.66 -17.83
CA VAL A 504 -2.66 -8.98 -18.36
C VAL A 504 -1.36 -9.58 -17.82
N VAL A 505 -0.28 -9.39 -18.58
CA VAL A 505 1.09 -9.56 -18.07
C VAL A 505 1.72 -8.19 -17.94
N ALA A 506 1.95 -7.77 -16.69
CA ALA A 506 2.60 -6.51 -16.36
C ALA A 506 4.09 -6.73 -16.05
N GLY A 507 4.91 -5.69 -16.17
CA GLY A 507 6.32 -5.80 -15.84
C GLY A 507 7.06 -4.49 -15.73
N MET A 508 8.20 -4.55 -15.05
CA MET A 508 9.10 -3.43 -14.82
C MET A 508 10.49 -3.81 -15.31
N ILE A 509 10.96 -3.11 -16.34
CA ILE A 509 12.24 -3.41 -16.99
C ILE A 509 13.14 -2.16 -16.97
N LEU A 510 14.33 -2.32 -16.43
CA LEU A 510 15.41 -1.36 -16.42
C LEU A 510 16.37 -1.68 -17.55
N ILE A 511 16.65 -0.70 -18.42
CA ILE A 511 17.63 -0.80 -19.50
C ILE A 511 18.77 0.17 -19.21
N ALA A 512 20.02 -0.29 -19.32
CA ALA A 512 21.19 0.51 -18.99
C ALA A 512 21.33 1.76 -19.89
N ARG A 513 22.09 2.74 -19.40
CA ARG A 513 22.30 4.00 -20.11
C ARG A 513 22.98 3.76 -21.46
N GLY A 514 22.39 4.31 -22.52
CA GLY A 514 22.93 4.22 -23.89
C GLY A 514 22.52 2.95 -24.65
N GLU A 515 21.89 1.99 -23.98
CA GLU A 515 21.40 0.76 -24.59
C GLU A 515 20.07 1.02 -25.33
N ILE A 516 20.10 0.99 -26.67
CA ILE A 516 18.94 1.31 -27.52
C ILE A 516 18.50 0.10 -28.35
N GLY A 517 17.25 0.12 -28.80
CA GLY A 517 16.70 -0.92 -29.69
C GLY A 517 16.32 -2.22 -28.96
N TYR A 518 16.23 -2.20 -27.64
CA TYR A 518 15.79 -3.34 -26.85
C TYR A 518 14.28 -3.57 -27.02
N THR A 519 13.86 -4.83 -26.93
CA THR A 519 12.45 -5.21 -26.98
C THR A 519 12.09 -6.23 -25.92
N ALA A 520 10.87 -6.17 -25.40
CA ALA A 520 10.29 -7.19 -24.53
C ALA A 520 9.18 -7.94 -25.28
N THR A 521 9.16 -9.26 -25.16
CA THR A 521 8.11 -10.14 -25.69
C THR A 521 7.58 -11.04 -24.57
N VAL A 522 6.27 -11.26 -24.55
CA VAL A 522 5.62 -12.21 -23.66
C VAL A 522 5.11 -13.39 -24.49
N SER A 523 5.19 -14.60 -23.93
CA SER A 523 4.54 -15.78 -24.48
C SER A 523 3.78 -16.53 -23.40
N VAL A 524 2.63 -17.09 -23.77
CA VAL A 524 1.78 -17.92 -22.90
C VAL A 524 1.54 -19.26 -23.57
N GLY A 525 1.91 -20.36 -22.91
CA GLY A 525 1.76 -21.71 -23.47
C GLY A 525 2.52 -21.93 -24.79
N GLY A 526 3.62 -21.20 -25.01
CA GLY A 526 4.42 -21.22 -26.25
C GLY A 526 3.94 -20.28 -27.35
N ASN A 527 2.80 -19.60 -27.19
CA ASN A 527 2.30 -18.62 -28.16
C ASN A 527 2.72 -17.21 -27.74
N THR A 528 3.25 -16.41 -28.68
CA THR A 528 3.58 -15.00 -28.40
C THR A 528 2.30 -14.21 -28.15
N LEU A 529 2.29 -13.43 -27.07
CA LEU A 529 1.20 -12.56 -26.70
C LEU A 529 1.49 -11.13 -27.15
N GLY A 530 0.55 -10.55 -27.90
CA GLY A 530 0.67 -9.19 -28.41
C GLY A 530 1.88 -8.98 -29.35
N SER A 531 2.27 -7.72 -29.51
CA SER A 531 3.48 -7.33 -30.24
C SER A 531 4.66 -7.12 -29.30
N ALA A 532 5.89 -7.24 -29.82
CA ALA A 532 7.09 -6.89 -29.08
C ALA A 532 7.05 -5.41 -28.65
N GLN A 533 7.26 -5.16 -27.36
CA GLN A 533 7.27 -3.84 -26.76
C GLN A 533 8.67 -3.23 -26.89
N LYS A 534 8.77 -2.00 -27.41
CA LYS A 534 10.06 -1.29 -27.50
C LYS A 534 10.44 -0.74 -26.14
N LEU A 535 11.70 -0.92 -25.77
CA LEU A 535 12.24 -0.44 -24.50
C LEU A 535 13.21 0.72 -24.74
N SER A 536 13.17 1.70 -23.84
CA SER A 536 14.11 2.83 -23.81
C SER A 536 15.11 2.65 -22.66
N PRO A 537 16.31 3.26 -22.73
CA PRO A 537 17.18 3.39 -21.56
C PRO A 537 16.41 3.95 -20.37
N GLY A 538 16.60 3.38 -19.18
CA GLY A 538 15.88 3.73 -17.97
C GLY A 538 14.80 2.73 -17.59
N PHE A 539 13.80 3.18 -16.84
CA PHE A 539 12.64 2.38 -16.43
C PHE A 539 11.58 2.31 -17.52
N ASN A 540 11.05 1.11 -17.73
CA ASN A 540 9.95 0.83 -18.64
C ASN A 540 8.89 0.03 -17.88
N ALA A 541 7.68 0.59 -17.78
CA ALA A 541 6.49 -0.13 -17.37
C ALA A 541 5.88 -0.83 -18.60
N ILE A 542 5.59 -2.11 -18.48
CA ILE A 542 5.01 -2.95 -19.52
C ILE A 542 3.65 -3.43 -19.04
N SER A 543 2.65 -3.40 -19.92
CA SER A 543 1.39 -4.10 -19.75
C SER A 543 0.97 -4.68 -21.09
N ILE A 544 0.75 -5.99 -21.15
CA ILE A 544 0.36 -6.71 -22.35
C ILE A 544 -0.92 -7.48 -22.06
N ASP A 545 -1.99 -7.10 -22.74
CA ASP A 545 -3.31 -7.72 -22.63
C ASP A 545 -3.37 -9.11 -23.29
N GLY A 546 -4.40 -9.87 -22.90
CA GLY A 546 -4.77 -11.13 -23.55
C GLY A 546 -4.16 -12.36 -22.88
N LEU A 547 -3.90 -12.28 -21.57
CA LEU A 547 -3.48 -13.44 -20.80
C LEU A 547 -4.45 -14.61 -21.02
N THR A 548 -3.88 -15.78 -21.27
CA THR A 548 -4.62 -17.03 -21.48
C THR A 548 -4.09 -18.12 -20.55
N ALA A 549 -4.70 -19.29 -20.55
CA ALA A 549 -4.19 -20.41 -19.77
C ALA A 549 -2.85 -20.91 -20.31
N GLY A 550 -1.93 -21.26 -19.41
CA GLY A 550 -0.61 -21.80 -19.73
C GLY A 550 0.54 -21.06 -19.05
N LYS A 551 1.76 -21.58 -19.25
CA LYS A 551 2.99 -21.02 -18.70
C LYS A 551 3.32 -19.67 -19.32
N VAL A 552 3.51 -18.64 -18.49
CA VAL A 552 3.93 -17.29 -18.93
C VAL A 552 5.46 -17.20 -18.94
N THR A 553 6.02 -16.65 -20.01
CA THR A 553 7.45 -16.33 -20.13
C THR A 553 7.58 -14.94 -20.72
N MET A 554 8.46 -14.12 -20.13
CA MET A 554 8.86 -12.84 -20.69
C MET A 554 10.34 -12.90 -21.07
N THR A 555 10.66 -12.37 -22.25
CA THR A 555 12.01 -12.34 -22.80
C THR A 555 12.34 -10.92 -23.25
N VAL A 556 13.51 -10.43 -22.87
CA VAL A 556 14.06 -9.16 -23.34
C VAL A 556 15.20 -9.44 -24.31
N LYS A 557 15.16 -8.79 -25.47
CA LYS A 557 16.18 -8.91 -26.52
C LYS A 557 16.85 -7.58 -26.80
N ASP A 558 18.13 -7.60 -27.13
CA ASP A 558 18.86 -6.43 -27.60
C ASP A 558 18.53 -6.11 -29.08
N ALA A 559 19.17 -5.07 -29.63
CA ALA A 559 18.99 -4.64 -31.01
C ALA A 559 19.44 -5.68 -32.06
N SER A 560 20.27 -6.66 -31.69
CA SER A 560 20.69 -7.76 -32.56
C SER A 560 19.68 -8.91 -32.58
N GLY A 561 18.68 -8.89 -31.69
CA GLY A 561 17.71 -9.96 -31.50
C GLY A 561 18.18 -11.04 -30.52
N THR A 562 19.30 -10.83 -29.83
CA THR A 562 19.84 -11.75 -28.82
C THR A 562 19.09 -11.57 -27.51
N THR A 563 18.68 -12.66 -26.88
CA THR A 563 18.07 -12.63 -25.54
C THR A 563 19.10 -12.16 -24.50
N VAL A 564 18.79 -11.10 -23.77
CA VAL A 564 19.64 -10.53 -22.72
C VAL A 564 19.24 -11.01 -21.34
N ILE A 565 17.93 -10.99 -21.06
CA ILE A 565 17.33 -11.52 -19.82
C ILE A 565 16.00 -12.20 -20.15
N SER A 566 15.63 -13.22 -19.38
CA SER A 566 14.35 -13.91 -19.53
C SER A 566 13.87 -14.47 -18.19
N GLY A 567 12.56 -14.62 -18.03
CA GLY A 567 11.96 -15.26 -16.87
C GLY A 567 10.73 -16.07 -17.27
N THR A 568 10.49 -17.16 -16.53
CA THR A 568 9.33 -18.03 -16.73
C THR A 568 8.63 -18.22 -15.39
N GLY A 569 7.31 -18.05 -15.38
CA GLY A 569 6.50 -18.20 -14.18
C GLY A 569 6.65 -19.58 -13.54
N SER A 570 6.61 -19.63 -12.21
CA SER A 570 6.61 -20.90 -11.47
C SER A 570 5.29 -21.64 -11.66
N GLN A 571 4.20 -20.93 -11.94
CA GLN A 571 2.84 -21.47 -12.06
C GLN A 571 2.27 -21.26 -13.46
N ASP A 572 1.47 -22.21 -13.94
CA ASP A 572 0.66 -22.02 -15.13
C ASP A 572 -0.53 -21.12 -14.78
N VAL A 573 -0.95 -20.30 -15.74
CA VAL A 573 -2.24 -19.61 -15.64
C VAL A 573 -3.36 -20.61 -15.91
N LEU A 574 -4.37 -20.63 -15.05
CA LEU A 574 -5.44 -21.62 -15.07
C LEU A 574 -6.77 -21.00 -15.50
N SER A 575 -7.57 -21.76 -16.26
CA SER A 575 -8.96 -21.44 -16.57
C SER A 575 -9.96 -22.05 -15.57
N SER A 576 -9.48 -22.85 -14.62
CA SER A 576 -10.28 -23.43 -13.53
C SER A 576 -9.41 -23.79 -12.33
N SER A 577 -9.92 -23.62 -11.12
CA SER A 577 -9.23 -23.95 -9.86
C SER A 577 -10.25 -24.29 -8.77
N SER A 578 -9.83 -25.01 -7.73
CA SER A 578 -10.67 -25.21 -6.53
C SER A 578 -10.74 -23.99 -5.61
N LEU A 579 -9.83 -23.02 -5.80
CA LEU A 579 -9.70 -21.80 -5.00
C LEU A 579 -9.77 -20.59 -5.94
N CYS A 580 -10.55 -19.58 -5.58
CA CYS A 580 -10.60 -18.29 -6.27
C CYS A 580 -9.37 -17.43 -5.93
N ASN A 581 -8.17 -17.96 -6.20
CA ASN A 581 -6.91 -17.32 -5.85
C ASN A 581 -6.44 -16.36 -6.96
N TYR A 582 -6.58 -15.06 -6.69
CA TYR A 582 -6.09 -13.97 -7.57
C TYR A 582 -4.77 -13.37 -7.09
N ASN A 583 -4.06 -14.06 -6.20
CA ASN A 583 -2.67 -13.72 -5.92
C ASN A 583 -1.84 -13.82 -7.22
N PHE A 584 -0.72 -13.10 -7.25
CA PHE A 584 0.06 -12.86 -8.44
C PHE A 584 1.45 -13.45 -8.30
N GLN A 585 1.95 -14.11 -9.33
CA GLN A 585 3.35 -14.53 -9.33
C GLN A 585 4.20 -13.34 -9.77
N VAL A 586 5.32 -13.09 -9.08
CA VAL A 586 6.32 -12.10 -9.48
C VAL A 586 7.57 -12.85 -9.88
N VAL A 587 8.06 -12.58 -11.08
CA VAL A 587 9.08 -13.40 -11.74
C VAL A 587 10.23 -12.52 -12.15
N ALA A 588 11.42 -12.79 -11.61
CA ALA A 588 12.63 -12.11 -11.99
C ALA A 588 13.02 -12.48 -13.44
N LEU A 589 13.59 -11.51 -14.15
CA LEU A 589 14.24 -11.72 -15.43
C LEU A 589 15.74 -11.88 -15.17
N ALA A 590 16.28 -13.07 -15.42
CA ALA A 590 17.67 -13.43 -15.08
C ALA A 590 18.64 -13.32 -16.26
#